data_AF-A0A7J8DT04-F1
#
_entry.id   AF-A0A7J8DT04-F1
#
_cell.length_a   1.000
_cell.length_b   1.000
_cell.length_c   1.000
_cell.angle_alpha   90.00
_cell.angle_beta   90.00
_cell.angle_gamma   90.00
#
_symmetry.space_group_name_H-M   'P 1'
#
loop_
_entity.id
_entity.type
_entity.pdbx_description
1 polymer ?
#
loop_
_entity_poly.entity_id
_entity_poly.type
_entity_poly.pdbx_seq_one_letter_code
_entity_poly.pdbx_strand_id
1 'polypeptide(L)'
;MKRQNVRTLSLIICTFTYLLVGAAVFDALESDHEMREEEKLRAEEIRIKGKYNISSEDYRQLELVILQSEPHRAGVQWKFAGSFYFAITVITTIGYGHAAPGTDAGKAFCMFYAVLGIPLTLVMFQSLGERMNTFVRYLLKRTKKCCGMRNTDVSMENMVTVGFFSCMGTLCIGAAAFSQCEEWSFFHAYYYCFITLTTIGFGDYVALQTKGALQKKPLYVAFSFMYILVGLTVIGAFLNLVVLRFLTMNSEDERRDAEERASLAGTRNSMVIHVPEDALQGRARCKADGDLQSVCSCSCYRPQGRAGRPAGQQNSFSTQLGPQYFHSISYRMEQISPSTLKNSLFPSPISSVSPGLHSFTDVHRLMRRRRSI
;
A
#
# COMPACT_ATOMS: atom_id res chain seq x y z
N MET A 1 -19.99 -8.10 28.72
CA MET A 1 -19.22 -7.38 27.66
C MET A 1 -20.12 -7.30 26.43
N LYS A 2 -20.20 -6.16 25.71
CA LYS A 2 -21.05 -6.07 24.50
C LYS A 2 -20.58 -7.09 23.46
N ARG A 3 -21.51 -7.68 22.70
CA ARG A 3 -21.21 -8.68 21.65
C ARG A 3 -20.20 -8.16 20.61
N GLN A 4 -20.23 -6.86 20.32
CA GLN A 4 -19.24 -6.16 19.48
C GLN A 4 -17.84 -6.17 20.08
N ASN A 5 -17.69 -5.79 21.36
CA ASN A 5 -16.39 -5.80 22.03
C ASN A 5 -15.79 -7.21 22.08
N VAL A 6 -16.64 -8.23 22.26
CA VAL A 6 -16.21 -9.63 22.18
C VAL A 6 -15.75 -9.97 20.76
N ARG A 7 -16.52 -9.64 19.71
CA ARG A 7 -16.12 -9.87 18.31
C ARG A 7 -14.81 -9.18 17.97
N THR A 8 -14.65 -7.91 18.32
CA THR A 8 -13.43 -7.14 18.04
C THR A 8 -12.23 -7.71 18.79
N LEU A 9 -12.37 -8.03 20.08
CA LEU A 9 -11.30 -8.64 20.86
C LEU A 9 -10.93 -10.03 20.31
N SER A 10 -11.92 -10.85 19.94
CA SER A 10 -11.68 -12.13 19.28
C SER A 10 -10.93 -11.98 17.97
N LEU A 11 -11.28 -11.01 17.11
CA LEU A 11 -10.56 -10.75 15.87
C LEU A 11 -9.11 -10.33 16.13
N ILE A 12 -8.87 -9.45 17.09
CA ILE A 12 -7.50 -9.02 17.48
C ILE A 12 -6.68 -10.24 17.93
N ILE A 13 -7.21 -11.05 18.85
CA ILE A 13 -6.52 -12.24 19.35
C ILE A 13 -6.24 -13.21 18.21
N CYS A 14 -7.23 -13.51 17.36
CA CYS A 14 -7.06 -14.38 16.20
C CYS A 14 -5.96 -13.88 15.26
N THR A 15 -5.94 -12.58 14.92
CA THR A 15 -4.90 -12.00 14.05
C THR A 15 -3.51 -12.08 14.69
N PHE A 16 -3.37 -11.79 15.99
CA PHE A 16 -2.10 -11.95 16.68
C PHE A 16 -1.62 -13.40 16.69
N THR A 17 -2.50 -14.36 16.99
CA THR A 17 -2.14 -15.78 16.92
C THR A 17 -1.77 -16.22 15.50
N TYR A 18 -2.45 -15.71 14.48
CA TYR A 18 -2.14 -15.98 13.08
C TYR A 18 -0.75 -15.47 12.69
N LEU A 19 -0.38 -14.27 13.16
CA LEU A 19 0.97 -13.72 12.98
C LEU A 19 2.04 -14.56 13.68
N LEU A 20 1.79 -15.01 14.91
CA LEU A 20 2.75 -15.85 15.64
C LEU A 20 2.97 -17.21 14.96
N VAL A 21 1.88 -17.85 14.50
CA VAL A 21 1.98 -19.09 13.73
C VAL A 21 2.73 -18.86 12.43
N GLY A 22 2.42 -17.78 11.70
CA GLY A 22 3.12 -17.40 10.48
C GLY A 22 4.62 -17.19 10.72
N ALA A 23 4.99 -16.45 11.76
CA ALA A 23 6.39 -16.20 12.11
C ALA A 23 7.15 -17.50 12.41
N ALA A 24 6.56 -18.41 13.20
CA ALA A 24 7.18 -19.69 13.51
C ALA A 24 7.36 -20.57 12.25
N VAL A 25 6.38 -20.57 11.33
CA VAL A 25 6.47 -21.34 10.09
C VAL A 25 7.52 -20.74 9.14
N PHE A 26 7.57 -19.41 8.97
CA PHE A 26 8.59 -18.78 8.13
C PHE A 26 9.99 -18.95 8.69
N ASP A 27 10.18 -18.82 10.01
CA ASP A 27 11.46 -19.11 10.67
C ASP A 27 11.92 -20.55 10.42
N ALA A 28 11.01 -21.52 10.57
CA ALA A 28 11.33 -22.93 10.33
C ALA A 28 11.65 -23.26 8.86
N LEU A 29 11.11 -22.51 7.90
CA LEU A 29 11.29 -22.77 6.47
C LEU A 29 12.47 -21.99 5.86
N GLU A 30 12.68 -20.74 6.26
CA GLU A 30 13.59 -19.81 5.58
C GLU A 30 14.90 -19.55 6.33
N SER A 31 14.94 -19.62 7.66
CA SER A 31 16.13 -19.21 8.44
C SER A 31 17.37 -20.02 8.11
N ASP A 32 17.20 -21.34 8.01
CA ASP A 32 18.24 -22.27 7.60
C ASP A 32 18.74 -22.02 6.17
N HIS A 33 17.83 -21.62 5.27
CA HIS A 33 18.15 -21.32 3.88
C HIS A 33 18.94 -20.02 3.77
N GLU A 34 18.48 -18.95 4.43
CA GLU A 34 19.13 -17.64 4.48
C GLU A 34 20.57 -17.75 5.02
N MET A 35 20.78 -18.45 6.14
CA MET A 35 22.12 -18.66 6.70
C MET A 35 23.06 -19.34 5.70
N ARG A 36 22.59 -20.38 4.99
CA ARG A 36 23.40 -21.09 3.99
C ARG A 36 23.70 -20.23 2.77
N GLU A 37 22.77 -19.39 2.34
CA GLU A 37 23.02 -18.46 1.24
C GLU A 37 24.01 -17.37 1.63
N GLU A 38 23.90 -16.81 2.83
CA GLU A 38 24.85 -15.83 3.35
C GLU A 38 26.27 -16.42 3.41
N GLU A 39 26.43 -17.65 3.92
CA GLU A 39 27.72 -18.34 3.95
C GLU A 39 28.31 -18.53 2.55
N LYS A 40 27.50 -18.93 1.57
CA LYS A 40 27.93 -19.08 0.17
C LYS A 40 28.36 -17.74 -0.44
N LEU A 41 27.58 -16.68 -0.21
CA LEU A 41 27.89 -15.34 -0.71
C LEU A 41 29.18 -14.80 -0.10
N ARG A 42 29.38 -14.96 1.21
CA ARG A 42 30.64 -14.58 1.89
C ARG A 42 31.84 -15.38 1.39
N ALA A 43 31.67 -16.69 1.15
CA ALA A 43 32.73 -17.52 0.59
C ALA A 43 33.12 -17.06 -0.83
N GLU A 44 32.14 -16.71 -1.65
CA GLU A 44 32.36 -16.17 -2.99
C GLU A 44 32.97 -14.76 -2.98
N GLU A 45 32.57 -13.89 -2.05
CA GLU A 45 33.21 -12.59 -1.83
C GLU A 45 34.71 -12.78 -1.57
N ILE A 46 35.07 -13.64 -0.60
CA ILE A 46 36.47 -13.91 -0.23
C ILE A 46 37.24 -14.46 -1.44
N ARG A 47 36.63 -15.40 -2.18
CA ARG A 47 37.23 -15.98 -3.39
C ARG A 47 37.51 -14.92 -4.45
N ILE A 48 36.58 -14.01 -4.71
CA ILE A 48 36.73 -12.94 -5.71
C ILE A 48 37.79 -11.94 -5.26
N LYS A 49 37.75 -11.48 -4.00
CA LYS A 49 38.74 -10.55 -3.44
C LYS A 49 40.16 -11.12 -3.52
N GLY A 50 40.34 -12.39 -3.17
CA GLY A 50 41.63 -13.07 -3.27
C GLY A 50 42.08 -13.29 -4.73
N LYS A 51 41.17 -13.74 -5.61
CA LYS A 51 41.49 -14.02 -7.02
C LYS A 51 41.94 -12.79 -7.78
N TYR A 52 41.33 -11.64 -7.51
CA TYR A 52 41.60 -10.38 -8.22
C TYR A 52 42.41 -9.37 -7.40
N ASN A 53 42.84 -9.75 -6.19
CA ASN A 53 43.59 -8.89 -5.27
C ASN A 53 42.89 -7.53 -5.02
N ILE A 54 41.58 -7.57 -4.76
CA ILE A 54 40.74 -6.38 -4.55
C ILE A 54 40.75 -6.03 -3.06
N SER A 55 41.01 -4.76 -2.72
CA SER A 55 40.92 -4.28 -1.34
C SER A 55 39.46 -4.29 -0.84
N SER A 56 39.25 -4.37 0.48
CA SER A 56 37.88 -4.32 1.03
C SER A 56 37.16 -3.00 0.72
N GLU A 57 37.88 -1.88 0.60
CA GLU A 57 37.28 -0.59 0.26
C GLU A 57 36.87 -0.54 -1.21
N ASP A 58 37.72 -1.01 -2.12
CA ASP A 58 37.40 -1.05 -3.55
C ASP A 58 36.25 -2.00 -3.85
N TYR A 59 36.19 -3.14 -3.13
CA TYR A 59 35.07 -4.07 -3.24
C TYR A 59 33.75 -3.41 -2.79
N ARG A 60 33.77 -2.62 -1.71
CA ARG A 60 32.61 -1.86 -1.25
C ARG A 60 32.16 -0.82 -2.27
N GLN A 61 33.08 -0.12 -2.92
CA GLN A 61 32.73 0.82 -3.99
C GLN A 61 32.13 0.09 -5.19
N LEU A 62 32.68 -1.07 -5.56
CA LEU A 62 32.14 -1.91 -6.63
C LEU A 62 30.72 -2.39 -6.31
N GLU A 63 30.49 -2.86 -5.08
CA GLU A 63 29.17 -3.26 -4.59
C GLU A 63 28.16 -2.10 -4.68
N LEU A 64 28.53 -0.91 -4.23
CA LEU A 64 27.69 0.29 -4.33
C LEU A 64 27.32 0.62 -5.78
N VAL A 65 28.28 0.55 -6.70
CA VAL A 65 28.03 0.78 -8.14
C VAL A 65 27.09 -0.28 -8.71
N ILE A 66 27.27 -1.55 -8.35
CA ILE A 66 26.41 -2.64 -8.80
C ILE A 66 24.98 -2.41 -8.32
N LEU A 67 24.79 -2.18 -7.02
CA LEU A 67 23.46 -1.94 -6.41
C LEU A 67 22.75 -0.72 -7.03
N GLN A 68 23.47 0.37 -7.31
CA GLN A 68 22.91 1.55 -7.97
C GLN A 68 22.59 1.32 -9.47
N SER A 69 23.29 0.38 -10.12
CA SER A 69 23.08 0.06 -11.52
C SER A 69 21.89 -0.89 -11.77
N GLU A 70 21.50 -1.71 -10.79
CA GLU A 70 20.44 -2.73 -10.93
C GLU A 70 19.11 -2.18 -11.53
N PRO A 71 18.53 -1.07 -11.04
CA PRO A 71 17.28 -0.52 -11.61
C PRO A 71 17.41 -0.12 -13.09
N HIS A 72 18.62 0.20 -13.53
CA HIS A 72 18.92 0.62 -14.89
C HIS A 72 19.17 -0.57 -15.83
N ARG A 73 19.44 -1.78 -15.30
CA ARG A 73 19.69 -2.99 -16.10
C ARG A 73 18.46 -3.48 -16.85
N ALA A 74 17.27 -3.30 -16.28
CA ALA A 74 16.01 -3.63 -16.92
C ALA A 74 15.63 -2.65 -18.07
N GLY A 75 16.40 -1.57 -18.25
CA GLY A 75 16.26 -0.59 -19.31
C GLY A 75 15.58 0.70 -18.84
N VAL A 76 15.06 1.48 -19.80
CA VAL A 76 14.45 2.79 -19.50
C VAL A 76 13.05 2.59 -18.90
N GLN A 77 12.95 2.74 -17.58
CA GLN A 77 11.69 2.60 -16.83
C GLN A 77 10.77 3.83 -16.95
N TRP A 78 11.34 5.04 -17.06
CA TRP A 78 10.58 6.30 -17.03
C TRP A 78 10.22 6.85 -18.43
N LYS A 79 9.61 6.00 -19.25
CA LYS A 79 8.88 6.39 -20.47
C LYS A 79 7.39 6.12 -20.27
N PHE A 80 6.53 6.62 -21.16
CA PHE A 80 5.07 6.55 -20.98
C PHE A 80 4.55 5.17 -20.53
N ALA A 81 4.98 4.07 -21.18
CA ALA A 81 4.56 2.71 -20.80
C ALA A 81 4.96 2.33 -19.37
N GLY A 82 6.19 2.66 -18.95
CA GLY A 82 6.66 2.37 -17.59
C GLY A 82 6.10 3.33 -16.55
N SER A 83 5.93 4.61 -16.89
CA SER A 83 5.19 5.57 -16.06
C SER A 83 3.74 5.13 -15.84
N PHE A 84 3.09 4.58 -16.86
CA PHE A 84 1.73 4.04 -16.76
C PHE A 84 1.69 2.76 -15.91
N TYR A 85 2.68 1.86 -16.08
CA TYR A 85 2.80 0.68 -15.22
C TYR A 85 2.99 1.08 -13.75
N PHE A 86 3.88 2.02 -13.47
CA PHE A 86 4.07 2.60 -12.15
C PHE A 86 2.79 3.25 -11.61
N ALA A 87 2.04 3.98 -12.44
CA ALA A 87 0.77 4.56 -12.02
C ALA A 87 -0.25 3.47 -11.61
N ILE A 88 -0.34 2.38 -12.37
CA ILE A 88 -1.17 1.21 -12.01
C ILE A 88 -0.73 0.67 -10.65
N THR A 89 0.56 0.39 -10.44
CA THR A 89 1.05 -0.22 -9.20
C THR A 89 0.81 0.65 -7.97
N VAL A 90 0.83 1.98 -8.12
CA VAL A 90 0.50 2.93 -7.05
C VAL A 90 -0.99 2.92 -6.70
N ILE A 91 -1.89 3.10 -7.69
CA ILE A 91 -3.33 3.21 -7.41
C ILE A 91 -3.96 1.87 -7.00
N THR A 92 -3.38 0.75 -7.46
CA THR A 92 -3.81 -0.61 -7.09
C THR A 92 -3.12 -1.14 -5.84
N THR A 93 -2.26 -0.33 -5.21
CA THR A 93 -1.51 -0.67 -3.99
C THR A 93 -0.66 -1.94 -4.11
N ILE A 94 -0.28 -2.36 -5.32
CA ILE A 94 0.64 -3.49 -5.53
C ILE A 94 2.06 -3.07 -5.15
N GLY A 95 2.55 -1.94 -5.68
CA GLY A 95 3.80 -1.34 -5.20
C GLY A 95 5.09 -2.18 -5.26
N TYR A 96 5.35 -2.93 -6.34
CA TYR A 96 6.54 -3.81 -6.48
C TYR A 96 7.93 -3.21 -6.14
N GLY A 97 8.10 -1.89 -6.10
CA GLY A 97 9.40 -1.28 -5.78
C GLY A 97 10.49 -1.36 -6.86
N HIS A 98 10.31 -2.12 -7.95
CA HIS A 98 11.27 -2.19 -9.07
C HIS A 98 11.58 -0.83 -9.72
N ALA A 99 10.63 0.11 -9.65
CA ALA A 99 10.81 1.49 -10.05
C ALA A 99 10.18 2.41 -8.99
N ALA A 100 10.96 3.36 -8.49
CA ALA A 100 10.53 4.34 -7.49
C ALA A 100 10.97 5.76 -7.89
N PRO A 101 10.20 6.80 -7.52
CA PRO A 101 10.56 8.17 -7.85
C PRO A 101 11.83 8.59 -7.11
N GLY A 102 12.92 8.81 -7.87
CA GLY A 102 14.19 9.27 -7.32
C GLY A 102 14.21 10.75 -6.93
N THR A 103 13.35 11.57 -7.55
CA THR A 103 13.29 13.02 -7.31
C THR A 103 12.31 13.39 -6.21
N ASP A 104 12.62 14.45 -5.44
CA ASP A 104 11.73 14.92 -4.37
C ASP A 104 10.38 15.39 -4.89
N ALA A 105 10.36 16.04 -6.07
CA ALA A 105 9.12 16.41 -6.75
C ALA A 105 8.28 15.17 -7.15
N GLY A 106 8.93 14.11 -7.65
CA GLY A 106 8.26 12.86 -8.01
C GLY A 106 7.67 12.16 -6.79
N LYS A 107 8.39 12.15 -5.66
CA LYS A 107 7.90 11.61 -4.38
C LYS A 107 6.69 12.39 -3.88
N ALA A 108 6.76 13.72 -3.87
CA ALA A 108 5.65 14.58 -3.46
C ALA A 108 4.41 14.34 -4.34
N PHE A 109 4.57 14.32 -5.67
CA PHE A 109 3.48 14.00 -6.59
C PHE A 109 2.89 12.61 -6.34
N CYS A 110 3.73 11.59 -6.12
CA CYS A 110 3.28 10.23 -5.82
C CYS A 110 2.42 10.16 -4.55
N MET A 111 2.75 10.92 -3.51
CA MET A 111 1.94 10.99 -2.28
C MET A 111 0.53 11.54 -2.58
N PHE A 112 0.42 12.69 -3.26
CA PHE A 112 -0.88 13.27 -3.62
C PHE A 112 -1.67 12.37 -4.58
N TYR A 113 -0.99 11.76 -5.55
CA TYR A 113 -1.60 10.84 -6.50
C TYR A 113 -2.19 9.61 -5.82
N ALA A 114 -1.48 9.02 -4.86
CA ALA A 114 -1.95 7.86 -4.09
C ALA A 114 -3.17 8.20 -3.22
N VAL A 115 -3.16 9.36 -2.54
CA VAL A 115 -4.26 9.80 -1.67
C VAL A 115 -5.61 9.87 -2.40
N LEU A 116 -5.62 10.33 -3.65
CA LEU A 116 -6.84 10.41 -4.45
C LEU A 116 -7.09 9.14 -5.28
N GLY A 117 -6.02 8.52 -5.79
CA GLY A 117 -6.10 7.37 -6.68
C GLY A 117 -6.59 6.11 -5.97
N ILE A 118 -6.08 5.80 -4.78
CA ILE A 118 -6.43 4.56 -4.07
C ILE A 118 -7.93 4.50 -3.75
N PRO A 119 -8.58 5.54 -3.15
CA PRO A 119 -10.02 5.51 -2.92
C PRO A 119 -10.85 5.37 -4.20
N LEU A 120 -10.46 6.08 -5.26
CA LEU A 120 -11.12 6.00 -6.57
C LEU A 120 -11.05 4.57 -7.14
N THR A 121 -9.87 3.95 -7.08
CA THR A 121 -9.64 2.59 -7.55
C THR A 121 -10.40 1.56 -6.71
N LEU A 122 -10.47 1.71 -5.39
CA LEU A 122 -11.26 0.84 -4.52
C LEU A 122 -12.75 0.90 -4.85
N VAL A 123 -13.32 2.10 -5.02
CA VAL A 123 -14.74 2.27 -5.41
C VAL A 123 -15.00 1.69 -6.80
N MET A 124 -14.07 1.88 -7.74
CA MET A 124 -14.15 1.31 -9.08
C MET A 124 -14.19 -0.23 -9.02
N PHE A 125 -13.26 -0.87 -8.30
CA PHE A 125 -13.23 -2.33 -8.19
C PHE A 125 -14.42 -2.89 -7.42
N GLN A 126 -14.92 -2.20 -6.40
CA GLN A 126 -16.16 -2.57 -5.71
C GLN A 126 -17.35 -2.57 -6.69
N SER A 127 -17.51 -1.48 -7.45
CA SER A 127 -18.59 -1.32 -8.43
C SER A 127 -18.51 -2.37 -9.54
N LEU A 128 -17.31 -2.59 -10.10
CA LEU A 128 -17.07 -3.60 -11.13
C LEU A 128 -17.29 -5.02 -10.57
N GLY A 129 -16.86 -5.29 -9.35
CA GLY A 129 -17.02 -6.58 -8.69
C GLY A 129 -18.49 -6.93 -8.43
N GLU A 130 -19.31 -5.97 -8.02
CA GLU A 130 -20.76 -6.18 -7.86
C GLU A 130 -21.45 -6.48 -9.19
N ARG A 131 -21.09 -5.74 -10.25
CA ARG A 131 -21.59 -5.99 -11.61
C ARG A 131 -21.16 -7.36 -12.12
N MET A 132 -19.91 -7.76 -11.88
CA MET A 132 -19.39 -9.08 -12.22
C MET A 132 -20.17 -10.19 -11.49
N ASN A 133 -20.39 -10.05 -10.18
CA ASN A 133 -21.16 -11.01 -9.39
C ASN A 133 -22.62 -11.12 -9.88
N THR A 134 -23.23 -10.00 -10.26
CA THR A 134 -24.59 -9.98 -10.83
C THR A 134 -24.62 -10.69 -12.19
N PHE A 135 -23.61 -10.46 -13.02
CA PHE A 135 -23.46 -11.11 -14.31
C PHE A 135 -23.25 -12.63 -14.18
N VAL A 136 -22.37 -13.07 -13.28
CA VAL A 136 -22.16 -14.49 -12.95
C VAL A 136 -23.44 -15.13 -12.44
N ARG A 137 -24.19 -14.45 -11.56
CA ARG A 137 -25.50 -14.92 -11.10
C ARG A 137 -26.50 -15.09 -12.25
N TYR A 138 -26.53 -14.14 -13.18
CA TYR A 138 -27.37 -14.22 -14.38
C TYR A 138 -26.98 -15.42 -15.26
N LEU A 139 -25.68 -15.60 -15.52
CA LEU A 139 -25.16 -16.73 -16.30
C LEU A 139 -25.51 -18.06 -15.63
N LEU A 140 -25.30 -18.20 -14.32
CA LEU A 140 -25.65 -19.40 -13.58
C LEU A 140 -27.14 -19.73 -13.65
N LYS A 141 -28.03 -18.72 -13.52
CA LYS A 141 -29.47 -18.91 -13.70
C LYS A 141 -29.79 -19.42 -15.11
N ARG A 142 -29.15 -18.82 -16.13
CA ARG A 142 -29.33 -19.22 -17.53
C ARG A 142 -28.85 -20.64 -17.77
N THR A 143 -27.67 -21.00 -17.29
CA THR A 143 -27.10 -22.36 -17.40
C THR A 143 -28.00 -23.38 -16.70
N LYS A 144 -28.44 -23.13 -15.46
CA LYS A 144 -29.38 -24.04 -14.75
C LYS A 144 -30.69 -24.23 -15.52
N LYS A 145 -31.23 -23.15 -16.11
CA LYS A 145 -32.44 -23.20 -16.93
C LYS A 145 -32.23 -24.00 -18.23
N CYS A 146 -31.09 -23.81 -18.91
CA CYS A 146 -30.73 -24.58 -20.10
C CYS A 146 -30.47 -26.06 -19.78
N CYS A 147 -29.93 -26.38 -18.61
CA CYS A 147 -29.74 -27.75 -18.13
C CYS A 147 -31.02 -28.42 -17.60
N GLY A 148 -32.19 -27.76 -17.71
CA GLY A 148 -33.48 -28.34 -17.31
C GLY A 148 -33.66 -28.52 -15.80
N MET A 149 -32.87 -27.83 -14.96
CA MET A 149 -32.96 -27.96 -13.51
C MET A 149 -34.26 -27.36 -12.97
N ARG A 150 -34.99 -28.14 -12.17
CA ARG A 150 -36.28 -27.76 -11.58
C ARG A 150 -36.18 -26.62 -10.55
N ASN A 151 -35.00 -26.44 -9.94
CA ASN A 151 -34.68 -25.31 -9.06
C ASN A 151 -33.61 -24.41 -9.70
N THR A 152 -33.97 -23.18 -10.05
CA THR A 152 -33.08 -22.20 -10.68
C THR A 152 -32.52 -21.18 -9.69
N ASP A 153 -32.76 -21.36 -8.40
CA ASP A 153 -32.23 -20.46 -7.39
C ASP A 153 -30.70 -20.58 -7.28
N VAL A 154 -30.05 -19.43 -7.26
CA VAL A 154 -28.60 -19.31 -7.12
C VAL A 154 -28.29 -19.03 -5.66
N SER A 155 -28.09 -20.11 -4.91
CA SER A 155 -27.58 -20.06 -3.53
C SER A 155 -26.25 -19.31 -3.44
N MET A 156 -25.98 -18.73 -2.27
CA MET A 156 -24.70 -18.09 -1.96
C MET A 156 -23.53 -19.07 -2.09
N GLU A 157 -23.72 -20.33 -1.70
CA GLU A 157 -22.70 -21.38 -1.82
C GLU A 157 -22.26 -21.55 -3.27
N ASN A 158 -23.20 -21.63 -4.22
CA ASN A 158 -22.89 -21.73 -5.65
C ASN A 158 -22.07 -20.52 -6.14
N MET A 159 -22.37 -19.32 -5.64
CA MET A 159 -21.62 -18.11 -6.00
C MET A 159 -20.19 -18.15 -5.45
N VAL A 160 -20.02 -18.59 -4.20
CA VAL A 160 -18.69 -18.72 -3.57
C VAL A 160 -17.87 -19.78 -4.29
N THR A 161 -18.46 -20.94 -4.61
CA THR A 161 -17.80 -22.00 -5.37
C THR A 161 -17.34 -21.52 -6.75
N VAL A 162 -18.22 -20.84 -7.51
CA VAL A 162 -17.88 -20.30 -8.83
C VAL A 162 -16.83 -19.19 -8.73
N GLY A 163 -16.93 -18.33 -7.73
CA GLY A 163 -15.93 -17.30 -7.45
C GLY A 163 -14.55 -17.89 -7.16
N PHE A 164 -14.48 -18.95 -6.35
CA PHE A 164 -13.24 -19.67 -6.04
C PHE A 164 -12.61 -20.27 -7.31
N PHE A 165 -13.38 -20.99 -8.12
CA PHE A 165 -12.88 -21.53 -9.40
C PHE A 165 -12.49 -20.43 -10.39
N SER A 166 -13.20 -19.30 -10.41
CA SER A 166 -12.84 -18.14 -11.22
C SER A 166 -11.49 -17.56 -10.80
N CYS A 167 -11.25 -17.37 -9.50
CA CYS A 167 -9.98 -16.88 -8.98
C CYS A 167 -8.83 -17.85 -9.34
N MET A 168 -9.05 -19.15 -9.11
CA MET A 168 -8.07 -20.19 -9.44
C MET A 168 -7.76 -20.22 -10.94
N GLY A 169 -8.80 -20.12 -11.79
CA GLY A 169 -8.66 -20.05 -13.24
C GLY A 169 -7.87 -18.82 -13.69
N THR A 170 -8.14 -17.64 -13.12
CA THR A 170 -7.38 -16.42 -13.42
C THR A 170 -5.90 -16.54 -13.06
N LEU A 171 -5.57 -17.17 -11.93
CA LEU A 171 -4.19 -17.43 -11.52
C LEU A 171 -3.51 -18.42 -12.49
N CYS A 172 -4.16 -19.52 -12.84
CA CYS A 172 -3.61 -20.51 -13.77
C CYS A 172 -3.40 -19.95 -15.19
N ILE A 173 -4.35 -19.16 -15.71
CA ILE A 173 -4.23 -18.51 -17.02
C ILE A 173 -3.07 -17.51 -17.02
N GLY A 174 -2.94 -16.71 -15.96
CA GLY A 174 -1.81 -15.81 -15.79
C GLY A 174 -0.48 -16.56 -15.74
N ALA A 175 -0.39 -17.58 -14.88
CA ALA A 175 0.80 -18.40 -14.71
C ALA A 175 1.27 -19.00 -16.04
N ALA A 176 0.35 -19.57 -16.84
CA ALA A 176 0.67 -20.12 -18.16
C ALA A 176 1.18 -19.07 -19.16
N ALA A 177 0.60 -17.87 -19.14
CA ALA A 177 1.03 -16.78 -20.02
C ALA A 177 2.39 -16.22 -19.59
N PHE A 178 2.59 -15.92 -18.31
CA PHE A 178 3.84 -15.33 -17.80
C PHE A 178 5.00 -16.33 -17.80
N SER A 179 4.77 -17.62 -17.56
CA SER A 179 5.83 -18.63 -17.66
C SER A 179 6.43 -18.70 -19.07
N GLN A 180 5.59 -18.55 -20.10
CA GLN A 180 6.05 -18.54 -21.49
C GLN A 180 6.70 -17.20 -21.89
N CYS A 181 6.21 -16.08 -21.37
CA CYS A 181 6.68 -14.76 -21.76
C CYS A 181 8.00 -14.35 -21.08
N GLU A 182 8.17 -14.71 -19.81
CA GLU A 182 9.30 -14.33 -18.96
C GLU A 182 10.27 -15.49 -18.67
N GLU A 183 10.06 -16.66 -19.31
CA GLU A 183 10.89 -17.86 -19.15
C GLU A 183 10.97 -18.38 -17.69
N TRP A 184 9.92 -18.12 -16.90
CA TRP A 184 9.81 -18.61 -15.52
C TRP A 184 9.22 -20.02 -15.46
N SER A 185 9.47 -20.73 -14.36
CA SER A 185 8.72 -21.95 -14.06
C SER A 185 7.24 -21.61 -13.83
N PHE A 186 6.34 -22.56 -14.12
CA PHE A 186 4.90 -22.37 -13.87
C PHE A 186 4.61 -21.97 -12.42
N PHE A 187 5.34 -22.55 -11.47
CA PHE A 187 5.20 -22.23 -10.05
C PHE A 187 5.59 -20.78 -9.74
N HIS A 188 6.73 -20.29 -10.23
CA HIS A 188 7.13 -18.89 -10.04
C HIS A 188 6.17 -17.92 -10.71
N ALA A 189 5.68 -18.24 -11.91
CA ALA A 189 4.68 -17.44 -12.59
C ALA A 189 3.34 -17.42 -11.84
N TYR A 190 2.94 -18.55 -11.25
CA TYR A 190 1.74 -18.65 -10.41
C TYR A 190 1.90 -17.83 -9.12
N TYR A 191 3.03 -17.95 -8.45
CA TYR A 191 3.38 -17.16 -7.27
C TYR A 191 3.36 -15.66 -7.59
N TYR A 192 3.98 -15.24 -8.70
CA TYR A 192 3.91 -13.87 -9.19
C TYR A 192 2.47 -13.40 -9.36
N CYS A 193 1.62 -14.17 -10.06
CA CYS A 193 0.22 -13.81 -10.26
C CYS A 193 -0.54 -13.69 -8.92
N PHE A 194 -0.29 -14.60 -7.98
CA PHE A 194 -0.91 -14.59 -6.66
C PHE A 194 -0.51 -13.33 -5.87
N ILE A 195 0.79 -13.06 -5.73
CA ILE A 195 1.33 -11.89 -5.01
C ILE A 195 0.89 -10.57 -5.67
N THR A 196 0.76 -10.56 -6.99
CA THR A 196 0.26 -9.42 -7.77
C THR A 196 -1.21 -9.14 -7.49
N LEU A 197 -2.08 -10.14 -7.66
CA LEU A 197 -3.53 -9.95 -7.58
C LEU A 197 -4.06 -9.85 -6.14
N THR A 198 -3.26 -10.27 -5.16
CA THR A 198 -3.50 -10.00 -3.73
C THR A 198 -2.95 -8.66 -3.26
N THR A 199 -2.38 -7.87 -4.19
CA THR A 199 -1.77 -6.55 -3.93
C THR A 199 -0.70 -6.57 -2.84
N ILE A 200 0.01 -7.68 -2.68
CA ILE A 200 1.17 -7.80 -1.80
C ILE A 200 2.40 -7.19 -2.49
N GLY A 201 2.64 -7.62 -3.73
CA GLY A 201 3.65 -7.04 -4.62
C GLY A 201 5.07 -6.93 -4.05
N PHE A 202 5.67 -8.05 -3.61
CA PHE A 202 7.05 -8.04 -3.07
C PHE A 202 8.10 -7.48 -4.04
N GLY A 203 7.93 -7.73 -5.35
CA GLY A 203 8.84 -7.21 -6.38
C GLY A 203 10.05 -8.10 -6.67
N ASP A 204 10.11 -9.28 -6.07
CA ASP A 204 11.04 -10.37 -6.37
C ASP A 204 10.84 -10.91 -7.80
N TYR A 205 9.58 -11.02 -8.23
CA TYR A 205 9.19 -11.28 -9.62
C TYR A 205 8.37 -10.12 -10.16
N VAL A 206 8.80 -9.54 -11.29
CA VAL A 206 8.10 -8.43 -11.95
C VAL A 206 8.13 -8.64 -13.46
N ALA A 207 6.95 -8.75 -14.06
CA ALA A 207 6.83 -8.84 -15.52
C ALA A 207 7.27 -7.54 -16.20
N LEU A 208 7.57 -7.61 -17.50
CA LEU A 208 7.99 -6.49 -18.35
C LEU A 208 9.40 -5.93 -18.06
N GLN A 209 10.18 -6.57 -17.16
CA GLN A 209 11.55 -6.16 -16.83
C GLN A 209 12.62 -6.77 -17.76
N THR A 210 12.29 -7.81 -18.53
CA THR A 210 13.28 -8.50 -19.36
C THR A 210 13.69 -7.68 -20.60
N LYS A 211 14.99 -7.29 -20.67
CA LYS A 211 15.71 -6.75 -21.86
C LYS A 211 14.96 -5.65 -22.67
N GLY A 212 14.27 -4.75 -21.98
CA GLY A 212 13.53 -3.65 -22.60
C GLY A 212 12.19 -4.05 -23.23
N ALA A 213 11.56 -5.13 -22.75
CA ALA A 213 10.23 -5.58 -23.16
C ALA A 213 9.19 -4.44 -23.15
N LEU A 214 9.30 -3.53 -22.18
CA LEU A 214 8.45 -2.35 -22.02
C LEU A 214 8.39 -1.45 -23.26
N GLN A 215 9.47 -1.39 -24.06
CA GLN A 215 9.54 -0.61 -25.30
C GLN A 215 9.40 -1.47 -26.56
N LYS A 216 9.88 -2.72 -26.51
CA LYS A 216 9.97 -3.59 -27.70
C LYS A 216 8.72 -4.41 -27.97
N LYS A 217 7.88 -4.67 -26.96
CA LYS A 217 6.72 -5.58 -27.05
C LYS A 217 5.42 -4.92 -26.55
N PRO A 218 4.84 -3.94 -27.28
CA PRO A 218 3.66 -3.20 -26.82
C PRO A 218 2.42 -4.08 -26.59
N LEU A 219 2.24 -5.15 -27.38
CA LEU A 219 1.13 -6.10 -27.17
C LEU A 219 1.26 -6.86 -25.84
N TYR A 220 2.48 -7.22 -25.44
CA TYR A 220 2.73 -7.90 -24.18
C TYR A 220 2.53 -6.95 -22.98
N VAL A 221 2.93 -5.69 -23.12
CA VAL A 221 2.65 -4.62 -22.15
C VAL A 221 1.14 -4.46 -21.95
N ALA A 222 0.39 -4.33 -23.05
CA ALA A 222 -1.06 -4.20 -23.00
C ALA A 222 -1.75 -5.43 -22.37
N PHE A 223 -1.31 -6.64 -22.75
CA PHE A 223 -1.78 -7.89 -22.13
C PHE A 223 -1.55 -7.89 -20.62
N SER A 224 -0.35 -7.50 -20.16
CA SER A 224 -0.01 -7.48 -18.74
C SER A 224 -0.85 -6.49 -17.95
N PHE A 225 -1.09 -5.29 -18.49
CA PHE A 225 -1.96 -4.30 -17.85
C PHE A 225 -3.42 -4.78 -17.78
N MET A 226 -3.94 -5.35 -18.88
CA MET A 226 -5.28 -5.91 -18.88
C MET A 226 -5.42 -7.08 -17.91
N TYR A 227 -4.42 -7.95 -17.85
CA TYR A 227 -4.40 -9.07 -16.89
C TYR A 227 -4.49 -8.56 -15.44
N ILE A 228 -3.68 -7.57 -15.07
CA ILE A 228 -3.70 -7.00 -13.72
C ILE A 228 -5.07 -6.39 -13.41
N LEU A 229 -5.62 -5.57 -14.30
CA LEU A 229 -6.91 -4.89 -14.07
C LEU A 229 -8.09 -5.88 -14.01
N VAL A 230 -8.15 -6.84 -14.92
CA VAL A 230 -9.20 -7.88 -14.93
C VAL A 230 -9.02 -8.81 -13.74
N GLY A 231 -7.80 -9.24 -13.45
CA GLY A 231 -7.51 -10.14 -12.33
C GLY A 231 -7.86 -9.51 -10.98
N LEU A 232 -7.50 -8.25 -10.76
CA LEU A 232 -7.90 -7.51 -9.56
C LEU A 232 -9.42 -7.36 -9.47
N THR A 233 -10.11 -7.22 -10.60
CA THR A 233 -11.58 -7.20 -10.62
C THR A 233 -12.17 -8.56 -10.22
N VAL A 234 -11.58 -9.67 -10.65
CA VAL A 234 -12.02 -11.03 -10.26
C VAL A 234 -11.80 -11.28 -8.77
N ILE A 235 -10.60 -10.99 -8.26
CA ILE A 235 -10.29 -11.11 -6.82
C ILE A 235 -11.17 -10.15 -6.02
N GLY A 236 -11.31 -8.90 -6.47
CA GLY A 236 -12.18 -7.90 -5.85
C GLY A 236 -13.66 -8.32 -5.82
N ALA A 237 -14.17 -8.96 -6.87
CA ALA A 237 -15.53 -9.51 -6.89
C ALA A 237 -15.72 -10.62 -5.85
N PHE A 238 -14.72 -11.50 -5.70
CA PHE A 238 -14.73 -12.56 -4.71
C PHE A 238 -14.65 -12.01 -3.27
N LEU A 239 -13.75 -11.05 -3.02
CA LEU A 239 -13.65 -10.35 -1.74
C LEU A 239 -14.94 -9.58 -1.41
N ASN A 240 -15.56 -8.93 -2.39
CA ASN A 240 -16.85 -8.27 -2.21
C ASN A 240 -17.95 -9.27 -1.80
N LEU A 241 -17.99 -10.45 -2.44
CA LEU A 241 -18.96 -11.49 -2.09
C LEU A 241 -18.78 -12.03 -0.66
N VAL A 242 -17.54 -12.27 -0.24
CA VAL A 242 -17.24 -12.95 1.03
C VAL A 242 -17.03 -11.97 2.18
N VAL A 243 -16.16 -10.97 2.01
CA VAL A 243 -15.67 -10.10 3.08
C VAL A 243 -16.63 -8.94 3.36
N LEU A 244 -17.23 -8.34 2.33
CA LEU A 244 -18.09 -7.15 2.54
C LEU A 244 -19.28 -7.50 3.43
N ARG A 245 -19.82 -8.71 3.33
CA ARG A 245 -20.91 -9.20 4.20
C ARG A 245 -20.50 -9.29 5.67
N PHE A 246 -19.25 -9.63 5.98
CA PHE A 246 -18.75 -9.65 7.35
C PHE A 246 -18.54 -8.24 7.90
N LEU A 247 -18.08 -7.30 7.07
CA LEU A 247 -17.90 -5.91 7.45
C LEU A 247 -19.24 -5.22 7.75
N THR A 248 -20.25 -5.41 6.90
CA THR A 248 -21.57 -4.82 7.10
C THR A 248 -22.33 -5.41 8.29
N MET A 249 -22.02 -6.66 8.66
CA MET A 249 -22.61 -7.29 9.85
C MET A 249 -22.29 -6.51 11.14
N ASN A 250 -21.10 -5.87 11.24
CA ASN A 250 -20.76 -5.05 12.40
C ASN A 250 -21.60 -3.77 12.48
N SER A 251 -21.79 -3.08 11.35
CA SER A 251 -22.65 -1.89 11.29
C SER A 251 -24.13 -2.21 11.51
N GLU A 252 -24.61 -3.37 11.06
CA GLU A 252 -25.99 -3.79 11.30
C GLU A 252 -26.24 -4.09 12.78
N ASP A 253 -25.30 -4.74 13.48
CA ASP A 253 -25.38 -4.97 14.92
C ASP A 253 -25.42 -3.63 15.69
N GLU A 254 -24.61 -2.65 15.29
CA GLU A 254 -24.62 -1.31 15.90
C GLU A 254 -25.96 -0.60 15.71
N ARG A 255 -26.56 -0.71 14.51
CA ARG A 255 -27.88 -0.15 14.23
C ARG A 255 -28.97 -0.80 15.07
N ARG A 256 -28.95 -2.13 15.18
CA ARG A 256 -29.90 -2.89 16.03
C ARG A 256 -29.78 -2.50 17.50
N ASP A 257 -28.55 -2.41 18.02
CA ASP A 257 -28.33 -2.00 19.42
C ASP A 257 -28.75 -0.54 19.67
N ALA A 258 -28.63 0.35 18.67
CA ALA A 258 -29.09 1.73 18.77
C ALA A 258 -30.62 1.83 18.77
N GLU A 259 -31.28 1.05 17.90
CA GLU A 259 -32.74 0.93 17.83
C GLU A 259 -33.32 0.34 19.13
N GLU A 260 -32.69 -0.70 19.71
CA GLU A 260 -33.10 -1.30 20.99
C GLU A 260 -32.93 -0.33 22.17
N ARG A 261 -31.86 0.49 22.18
CA ARG A 261 -31.70 1.54 23.20
C ARG A 261 -32.75 2.65 23.07
N ALA A 262 -33.11 3.01 21.84
CA ALA A 262 -34.15 4.01 21.60
C ALA A 262 -35.54 3.51 22.01
N SER A 263 -35.86 2.23 21.79
CA SER A 263 -37.14 1.65 22.21
C SER A 263 -37.26 1.56 23.74
N LEU A 264 -36.21 1.14 24.44
CA LEU A 264 -36.17 1.10 25.91
C LEU A 264 -36.33 2.50 26.53
N ALA A 265 -35.78 3.54 25.90
CA ALA A 265 -35.98 4.93 26.34
C ALA A 265 -37.43 5.42 26.13
N GLY A 266 -38.07 5.01 25.02
CA GLY A 266 -39.48 5.32 24.75
C GLY A 266 -40.46 4.62 25.70
N THR A 267 -40.22 3.36 26.05
CA THR A 267 -41.08 2.61 27.00
C THR A 267 -40.99 3.17 28.43
N ARG A 268 -39.82 3.68 28.84
CA ARG A 268 -39.63 4.30 30.17
C ARG A 268 -40.45 5.57 30.37
N ASN A 269 -40.79 6.30 29.30
CA ASN A 269 -41.67 7.46 29.36
C ASN A 269 -43.17 7.10 29.38
N SER A 270 -43.54 5.85 29.06
CA SER A 270 -44.93 5.37 29.06
C SER A 270 -45.33 4.67 30.36
N MET A 271 -44.34 4.25 31.17
CA MET A 271 -44.56 3.59 32.46
C MET A 271 -44.54 4.58 33.63
N VAL A 272 -45.38 5.62 33.57
CA VAL A 272 -45.76 6.40 34.77
C VAL A 272 -47.03 5.77 35.30
N ILE A 273 -46.89 4.92 36.32
CA ILE A 273 -48.02 4.31 37.04
C ILE A 273 -48.78 5.45 37.74
N HIS A 274 -49.98 5.77 37.25
CA HIS A 274 -50.95 6.58 37.98
C HIS A 274 -51.41 5.79 39.21
N VAL A 275 -50.92 6.18 40.39
CA VAL A 275 -51.54 5.79 41.67
C VAL A 275 -52.75 6.71 41.88
N PRO A 276 -53.98 6.20 42.06
CA PRO A 276 -55.12 7.04 42.38
C PRO A 276 -55.10 7.36 43.88
N GLU A 277 -54.96 8.64 44.23
CA GLU A 277 -55.14 9.12 45.60
C GLU A 277 -56.58 9.63 45.77
N ASP A 278 -57.28 8.99 46.71
CA ASP A 278 -58.65 9.29 47.10
C ASP A 278 -58.83 10.73 47.60
N ALA A 279 -59.94 11.34 47.18
CA ALA A 279 -60.37 12.65 47.62
C ALA A 279 -60.89 12.62 49.06
N LEU A 280 -60.14 13.23 49.98
CA LEU A 280 -60.65 13.66 51.28
C LEU A 280 -60.44 15.17 51.43
N GLN A 281 -61.57 15.88 51.36
CA GLN A 281 -61.70 17.30 51.61
C GLN A 281 -61.30 17.65 53.05
N GLY A 282 -60.32 18.53 53.19
CA GLY A 282 -59.94 19.14 54.46
C GLY A 282 -59.39 20.55 54.24
N ARG A 283 -60.12 21.54 54.74
CA ARG A 283 -59.93 22.99 54.56
C ARG A 283 -59.03 23.54 55.67
N ALA A 284 -57.91 24.23 55.38
CA ALA A 284 -57.36 25.31 56.23
C ALA A 284 -56.17 26.09 55.62
N ARG A 285 -56.48 27.35 55.29
CA ARG A 285 -55.73 28.63 55.40
C ARG A 285 -54.42 28.64 56.24
N CYS A 286 -53.30 29.17 55.69
CA CYS A 286 -52.56 30.36 56.18
C CYS A 286 -51.25 30.64 55.42
N LYS A 287 -50.86 31.92 55.41
CA LYS A 287 -49.70 32.56 54.75
C LYS A 287 -48.40 32.44 55.56
N ALA A 288 -47.29 32.30 54.82
CA ALA A 288 -45.90 32.80 54.98
C ALA A 288 -45.31 33.01 56.39
N ASP A 289 -44.15 32.40 56.69
CA ASP A 289 -42.79 33.00 56.61
C ASP A 289 -41.70 32.00 57.10
N GLY A 290 -40.44 32.14 56.66
CA GLY A 290 -39.25 31.57 57.34
C GLY A 290 -38.37 30.52 56.60
N ASP A 291 -37.17 30.96 56.23
CA ASP A 291 -36.05 30.32 55.47
C ASP A 291 -35.47 28.97 55.94
N LEU A 292 -35.01 28.13 54.97
CA LEU A 292 -33.57 27.78 54.77
C LEU A 292 -33.32 26.91 53.50
N GLN A 293 -32.39 27.38 52.64
CA GLN A 293 -31.48 26.74 51.64
C GLN A 293 -31.74 25.29 51.13
N SER A 294 -31.58 24.92 49.85
CA SER A 294 -30.54 25.32 48.89
C SER A 294 -31.00 25.34 47.43
N VAL A 295 -30.43 26.26 46.66
CA VAL A 295 -30.84 26.65 45.31
C VAL A 295 -29.68 26.37 44.35
N CYS A 296 -29.96 25.63 43.26
CA CYS A 296 -29.49 25.87 41.88
C CYS A 296 -27.97 25.86 41.56
N SER A 297 -27.48 25.87 40.33
CA SER A 297 -28.02 25.63 38.98
C SER A 297 -26.84 25.56 38.00
N CYS A 298 -27.10 24.86 36.90
CA CYS A 298 -26.85 25.17 35.49
C CYS A 298 -25.83 26.24 35.02
N SER A 299 -25.26 25.89 33.86
CA SER A 299 -25.12 26.68 32.62
C SER A 299 -23.79 27.39 32.27
N CYS A 300 -23.14 26.80 31.26
CA CYS A 300 -22.88 27.33 29.92
C CYS A 300 -22.10 28.65 29.67
N TYR A 301 -21.01 28.45 28.89
CA TYR A 301 -20.51 29.23 27.72
C TYR A 301 -19.71 30.54 27.89
N ARG A 302 -18.37 30.38 27.76
CA ARG A 302 -17.43 30.99 26.76
C ARG A 302 -17.10 32.52 26.83
N PRO A 303 -16.01 32.99 26.18
CA PRO A 303 -14.58 32.89 26.53
C PRO A 303 -13.86 34.27 26.64
N GLN A 304 -12.53 34.20 26.89
CA GLN A 304 -11.45 35.08 26.34
C GLN A 304 -10.76 36.05 27.31
N GLY A 305 -9.41 35.98 27.34
CA GLY A 305 -8.58 37.18 27.49
C GLY A 305 -7.63 37.29 28.70
N ARG A 306 -6.37 36.86 28.48
CA ARG A 306 -5.08 37.48 28.87
C ARG A 306 -4.68 37.73 30.34
N ALA A 307 -3.46 37.24 30.57
CA ALA A 307 -2.30 37.87 31.23
C ALA A 307 -2.14 37.73 32.76
N GLY A 308 -0.96 37.21 33.15
CA GLY A 308 -0.45 37.25 34.52
C GLY A 308 0.40 36.02 34.92
N ARG A 309 1.67 35.98 34.47
CA ARG A 309 2.77 35.26 35.18
C ARG A 309 3.15 36.08 36.44
N PRO A 310 3.83 35.54 37.48
CA PRO A 310 5.02 34.66 37.35
C PRO A 310 5.25 33.57 38.41
N ALA A 311 6.28 32.75 38.11
CA ALA A 311 7.22 31.99 38.97
C ALA A 311 6.64 30.96 39.97
N GLY A 312 7.13 29.73 40.09
CA GLY A 312 8.23 29.00 39.46
C GLY A 312 8.54 27.79 40.35
N GLN A 313 8.72 26.59 39.78
CA GLN A 313 9.56 25.54 40.38
C GLN A 313 9.91 24.50 39.32
N GLN A 314 11.22 24.28 39.15
CA GLN A 314 11.83 23.23 38.35
C GLN A 314 11.61 21.87 39.03
N ASN A 315 11.44 20.81 38.23
CA ASN A 315 12.19 19.57 38.42
C ASN A 315 12.19 18.74 37.13
N SER A 316 13.38 18.62 36.57
CA SER A 316 13.79 17.74 35.49
C SER A 316 14.00 16.32 36.00
N PHE A 317 13.49 15.31 35.29
CA PHE A 317 14.03 13.95 35.33
C PHE A 317 14.23 13.44 33.91
N SER A 318 15.51 13.22 33.60
CA SER A 318 16.02 12.60 32.39
C SER A 318 16.20 11.12 32.69
N THR A 319 15.75 10.23 31.81
CA THR A 319 16.10 8.81 31.87
C THR A 319 16.57 8.35 30.50
N GLN A 320 17.82 7.93 30.49
CA GLN A 320 18.55 7.36 29.36
C GLN A 320 17.93 6.03 28.90
N LEU A 321 17.76 5.84 27.59
CA LEU A 321 17.78 4.52 26.95
C LEU A 321 18.89 4.50 25.90
N GLY A 322 19.67 3.43 25.90
CA GLY A 322 20.83 3.21 25.04
C GLY A 322 20.49 2.98 23.55
N PRO A 323 21.52 2.82 22.70
CA PRO A 323 21.36 2.89 21.24
C PRO A 323 20.74 1.60 20.68
N GLN A 324 19.55 1.71 20.09
CA GLN A 324 19.02 0.72 19.16
C GLN A 324 19.65 0.92 17.78
N TYR A 325 20.30 -0.12 17.27
CA TYR A 325 20.75 -0.22 15.89
C TYR A 325 19.53 -0.31 14.96
N PHE A 326 19.15 0.82 14.35
CA PHE A 326 18.28 0.84 13.18
C PHE A 326 19.15 0.77 11.93
N HIS A 327 19.17 -0.38 11.24
CA HIS A 327 19.61 -0.45 9.85
C HIS A 327 18.50 0.12 8.95
N SER A 328 18.38 1.45 8.91
CA SER A 328 17.73 2.15 7.81
C SER A 328 18.82 2.86 7.03
N ILE A 329 19.21 2.30 5.88
CA ILE A 329 20.15 2.96 4.96
C ILE A 329 19.41 4.11 4.30
N SER A 330 19.42 5.27 4.95
CA SER A 330 19.02 6.55 4.37
C SER A 330 20.25 7.17 3.73
N TYR A 331 20.34 7.14 2.40
CA TYR A 331 21.41 7.83 1.70
C TYR A 331 21.20 9.35 1.81
N ARG A 332 22.07 10.01 2.57
CA ARG A 332 22.25 11.46 2.54
C ARG A 332 23.08 11.80 1.29
N MET A 333 22.48 12.46 0.30
CA MET A 333 23.22 13.02 -0.82
C MET A 333 24.11 14.18 -0.32
N GLU A 334 25.42 13.96 -0.24
CA GLU A 334 26.38 15.05 -0.33
C GLU A 334 26.65 15.31 -1.82
N GLN A 335 26.22 16.46 -2.31
CA GLN A 335 26.52 16.92 -3.66
C GLN A 335 28.03 17.19 -3.75
N ILE A 336 28.75 16.34 -4.47
CA ILE A 336 30.12 16.64 -4.91
C ILE A 336 30.02 17.78 -5.94
N SER A 337 30.55 18.95 -5.59
CA SER A 337 30.59 20.12 -6.48
C SER A 337 31.51 19.84 -7.69
N PRO A 338 31.16 20.30 -8.92
CA PRO A 338 31.95 20.02 -10.13
C PRO A 338 33.35 20.68 -10.16
N SER A 339 33.73 21.42 -9.12
CA SER A 339 34.99 22.16 -9.02
C SER A 339 36.17 21.34 -8.50
N THR A 340 35.94 20.16 -7.89
CA THR A 340 37.03 19.36 -7.30
C THR A 340 37.70 18.39 -8.29
N LEU A 341 37.14 18.20 -9.49
CA LEU A 341 37.65 17.23 -10.48
C LEU A 341 38.71 17.81 -11.44
N LYS A 342 39.21 19.04 -11.23
CA LYS A 342 40.19 19.70 -12.11
C LYS A 342 41.62 19.82 -11.56
N ASN A 343 41.89 19.40 -10.32
CA ASN A 343 43.19 19.66 -9.67
C ASN A 343 43.99 18.39 -9.31
N SER A 344 43.99 17.39 -10.18
CA SER A 344 44.96 16.28 -10.05
C SER A 344 45.15 15.59 -11.39
N LEU A 345 46.20 15.95 -12.14
CA LEU A 345 47.04 15.09 -13.00
C LEU A 345 48.07 15.95 -13.80
N PHE A 346 49.28 16.02 -13.23
CA PHE A 346 50.63 16.16 -13.81
C PHE A 346 51.15 17.44 -14.54
N PRO A 347 52.48 17.72 -14.42
CA PRO A 347 53.12 19.01 -14.72
C PRO A 347 53.65 19.14 -16.15
N SER A 348 53.79 20.41 -16.57
CA SER A 348 54.33 20.90 -17.84
C SER A 348 55.85 20.68 -17.99
N PRO A 349 56.37 20.73 -19.24
CA PRO A 349 57.57 21.52 -19.51
C PRO A 349 57.40 22.51 -20.67
N ILE A 350 57.70 23.77 -20.35
CA ILE A 350 58.43 24.81 -21.12
C ILE A 350 58.55 24.62 -22.64
N SER A 351 57.99 25.55 -23.44
CA SER A 351 58.76 26.50 -24.26
C SER A 351 57.88 27.45 -25.11
N SER A 352 58.20 28.73 -24.96
CA SER A 352 58.05 29.90 -25.85
C SER A 352 57.37 29.76 -27.22
N VAL A 353 56.39 30.64 -27.51
CA VAL A 353 56.41 31.73 -28.52
C VAL A 353 54.96 32.25 -28.70
N SER A 354 54.79 33.57 -28.57
CA SER A 354 53.61 34.37 -28.97
C SER A 354 53.99 35.15 -30.25
N PRO A 355 53.10 35.92 -30.93
CA PRO A 355 51.65 36.07 -30.80
C PRO A 355 50.90 36.03 -32.16
N GLY A 356 49.56 36.02 -32.15
CA GLY A 356 48.77 36.13 -33.39
C GLY A 356 47.29 36.45 -33.15
N LEU A 357 46.99 37.74 -33.20
CA LEU A 357 45.67 38.38 -33.22
C LEU A 357 44.78 37.83 -34.37
N HIS A 358 43.48 37.58 -34.14
CA HIS A 358 42.37 38.20 -34.89
C HIS A 358 40.98 37.65 -34.48
N SER A 359 40.15 38.59 -34.04
CA SER A 359 38.69 38.55 -34.02
C SER A 359 38.13 38.33 -35.44
N PHE A 360 37.05 37.55 -35.61
CA PHE A 360 35.78 38.03 -36.18
C PHE A 360 34.70 36.94 -36.23
N THR A 361 33.50 37.43 -35.97
CA THR A 361 32.16 36.84 -35.94
C THR A 361 31.60 36.43 -37.31
N ASP A 362 30.58 35.57 -37.25
CA ASP A 362 29.52 35.30 -38.23
C ASP A 362 29.88 34.62 -39.56
N VAL A 363 29.19 33.53 -39.88
CA VAL A 363 28.15 33.53 -40.94
C VAL A 363 27.42 32.17 -40.99
N HIS A 364 26.11 32.32 -40.96
CA HIS A 364 25.03 31.37 -41.23
C HIS A 364 25.20 30.51 -42.50
N ARG A 365 24.66 29.28 -42.43
CA ARG A 365 24.05 28.47 -43.52
C ARG A 365 24.88 28.19 -44.77
N LEU A 366 25.08 26.89 -45.03
CA LEU A 366 24.81 26.30 -46.35
C LEU A 366 24.44 24.82 -46.21
N MET A 367 23.22 24.50 -46.64
CA MET A 367 22.80 23.15 -47.01
C MET A 367 23.74 22.57 -48.08
N ARG A 368 23.83 21.23 -48.12
CA ARG A 368 23.52 20.36 -49.30
C ARG A 368 24.52 19.21 -49.50
N ARG A 369 24.11 18.02 -49.03
CA ARG A 369 23.95 16.78 -49.80
C ARG A 369 25.02 16.43 -50.87
N ARG A 370 25.84 15.40 -50.59
CA ARG A 370 26.41 14.38 -51.53
C ARG A 370 26.78 13.15 -50.67
N ARG A 371 26.08 12.01 -50.75
CA ARG A 371 26.23 10.85 -51.67
C ARG A 371 27.66 10.28 -51.80
N SER A 372 27.77 9.02 -51.38
CA SER A 372 28.66 7.92 -51.84
C SER A 372 30.17 8.16 -51.85
N ILE A 373 30.92 7.34 -51.10
CA ILE A 373 31.36 5.99 -51.51
C ILE A 373 31.22 5.07 -50.30
#